data_AF-D7FUH7-F1
#
_entry.id   AF-D7FUH7-F1
#
_cell.length_a   1.000
_cell.length_b   1.000
_cell.length_c   1.000
_cell.angle_alpha   90.00
_cell.angle_beta   90.00
_cell.angle_gamma   90.00
#
_symmetry.space_group_name_H-M   'P 1'
#
loop_
_entity.id
_entity.type
_entity.pdbx_description
1 polymer ?
#
loop_
_entity_poly.entity_id
_entity_poly.type
_entity_poly.pdbx_seq_one_letter_code
_entity_poly.pdbx_strand_id
1 'polypeptide(L)'
;MCTQYEILEICAEEDCGMIRDYDNPTVRLPESVADGENLNPTDEDVIETMCYSVLLNTPLRDLYEEASQVGSNAVYFGAWTGVFRYFPGIAQESCGTYDPRIRPWYVAASSGPKDVVIVLDVSGSMSQYGRLDLAKEAAETVINTLGADSFVNVVTFSETARVLLTNSTTLVRATEDNLGELVSLVQNLEFDLANVGTNFGAAFETTFDILEASRTSEETSSNCQTAIVFLTDGNTNVGLSTDEVTSKQIACDTGGIYEHVEDGGDLSQAMAFFYRYYSIGLGDNEDFVAVTDICERPGIVPHA
;
A
#
# COMPACT_ATOMS: atom_id res chain seq x y z
N MET A 1 -17.13 -7.86 30.73
CA MET A 1 -15.68 -7.64 30.81
C MET A 1 -15.03 -8.87 30.24
N CYS A 2 -14.42 -8.72 29.06
CA CYS A 2 -13.52 -9.76 28.57
C CYS A 2 -12.38 -9.86 29.58
N THR A 3 -12.01 -11.08 29.97
CA THR A 3 -10.85 -11.23 30.84
C THR A 3 -9.61 -11.23 29.95
N GLN A 4 -8.63 -10.38 30.29
CA GLN A 4 -7.37 -10.20 29.56
C GLN A 4 -6.61 -11.52 29.28
N TYR A 5 -6.97 -12.61 29.97
CA TYR A 5 -6.39 -13.94 29.85
C TYR A 5 -7.00 -14.83 28.74
N GLU A 6 -8.13 -14.44 28.13
CA GLU A 6 -8.79 -15.24 27.07
C GLU A 6 -8.21 -15.01 25.67
N ILE A 7 -7.30 -14.05 25.52
CA ILE A 7 -6.87 -13.51 24.22
C ILE A 7 -5.36 -13.24 24.20
N LEU A 8 -4.57 -14.14 24.79
CA LEU A 8 -3.12 -14.06 24.70
C LEU A 8 -2.65 -14.55 23.33
N GLU A 9 -1.75 -13.78 22.71
CA GLU A 9 -0.99 -14.26 21.56
C GLU A 9 -0.20 -15.50 22.00
N ILE A 10 -0.45 -16.64 21.37
CA ILE A 10 0.20 -17.90 21.73
C ILE A 10 1.59 -17.90 21.09
N CYS A 11 2.57 -17.42 21.84
CA CYS A 11 3.99 -17.46 21.50
C CYS A 11 4.59 -18.75 22.08
N ALA A 12 5.00 -19.68 21.23
CA ALA A 12 5.66 -20.89 21.69
C ALA A 12 7.16 -20.64 21.87
N GLU A 13 7.74 -21.05 23.01
CA GLU A 13 9.17 -20.89 23.29
C GLU A 13 10.07 -21.89 22.52
N GLU A 14 9.51 -22.92 21.87
CA GLU A 14 10.24 -23.88 21.03
C GLU A 14 9.37 -24.39 19.86
N ASP A 15 10.05 -24.79 18.77
CA ASP A 15 9.61 -25.41 17.51
C ASP A 15 8.20 -26.05 17.59
N CYS A 16 7.19 -25.21 17.46
CA CYS A 16 5.80 -25.62 17.46
C CYS A 16 5.51 -26.11 16.05
N GLY A 17 5.66 -27.42 15.81
CA GLY A 17 5.06 -28.05 14.64
C GLY A 17 3.62 -27.53 14.44
N MET A 18 3.17 -27.35 13.20
CA MET A 18 1.92 -26.61 12.86
C MET A 18 0.64 -27.17 13.51
N ILE A 19 0.46 -26.96 14.82
CA ILE A 19 -0.74 -27.33 15.55
C ILE A 19 -1.76 -26.23 15.27
N ARG A 20 -2.84 -26.65 14.62
CA ARG A 20 -3.98 -25.81 14.28
C ARG A 20 -5.10 -26.04 15.28
N ASP A 21 -5.55 -24.97 15.94
CA ASP A 21 -6.77 -24.94 16.73
C ASP A 21 -7.95 -24.61 15.80
N TYR A 22 -8.81 -25.59 15.59
CA TYR A 22 -10.02 -25.44 14.75
C TYR A 22 -11.25 -25.02 15.57
N ASP A 23 -11.11 -24.86 16.89
CA ASP A 23 -12.19 -24.41 17.76
C ASP A 23 -12.13 -22.89 17.95
N ASN A 24 -10.92 -22.31 18.04
CA ASN A 24 -10.71 -20.89 18.32
C ASN A 24 -9.70 -20.21 17.38
N PRO A 25 -9.92 -18.94 17.02
CA PRO A 25 -8.91 -18.13 16.35
C PRO A 25 -7.82 -17.69 17.32
N THR A 26 -6.61 -17.53 16.81
CA THR A 26 -5.53 -16.83 17.54
C THR A 26 -5.65 -15.33 17.34
N VAL A 27 -5.26 -14.57 18.36
CA VAL A 27 -5.10 -13.11 18.28
C VAL A 27 -3.61 -12.78 18.27
N ARG A 28 -3.21 -11.88 17.38
CA ARG A 28 -1.84 -11.41 17.24
C ARG A 28 -1.81 -9.89 17.34
N LEU A 29 -0.77 -9.38 17.98
CA LEU A 29 -0.54 -7.95 18.14
C LEU A 29 0.83 -7.60 17.57
N PRO A 30 0.97 -6.49 16.84
CA PRO A 30 2.30 -5.98 16.51
C PRO A 30 3.01 -5.48 17.76
N GLU A 31 4.33 -5.54 17.77
CA GLU A 31 5.17 -5.08 18.89
C GLU A 31 4.88 -3.62 19.28
N SER A 32 4.46 -2.80 18.31
CA SER A 32 4.10 -1.40 18.52
C SER A 32 2.91 -1.18 19.45
N VAL A 33 2.05 -2.18 19.67
CA VAL A 33 0.87 -2.08 20.54
C VAL A 33 0.86 -3.11 21.67
N ALA A 34 1.78 -4.07 21.66
CA ALA A 34 1.94 -5.10 22.70
C ALA A 34 2.91 -4.62 23.81
N ASP A 35 2.61 -3.49 24.43
CA ASP A 35 3.54 -2.70 25.26
C ASP A 35 3.50 -2.97 26.78
N GLY A 36 2.58 -3.84 27.23
CA GLY A 36 2.40 -4.23 28.63
C GLY A 36 3.01 -5.58 29.02
N GLU A 37 2.74 -6.02 30.24
CA GLU A 37 3.24 -7.31 30.75
C GLU A 37 2.68 -8.50 29.93
N ASN A 38 3.55 -9.47 29.61
CA ASN A 38 3.24 -10.66 28.81
C ASN A 38 2.67 -10.34 27.41
N LEU A 39 3.16 -9.29 26.75
CA LEU A 39 2.69 -8.85 25.41
C LEU A 39 1.22 -8.40 25.38
N ASN A 40 0.67 -8.03 26.54
CA ASN A 40 -0.67 -7.44 26.57
C ASN A 40 -0.61 -5.96 26.20
N PRO A 41 -1.61 -5.44 25.48
CA PRO A 41 -1.68 -4.01 25.19
C PRO A 41 -2.12 -3.23 26.44
N THR A 42 -1.60 -2.01 26.58
CA THR A 42 -2.05 -1.05 27.60
C THR A 42 -3.06 -0.03 27.08
N ASP A 43 -3.13 0.14 25.75
CA ASP A 43 -4.05 1.06 25.07
C ASP A 43 -5.51 0.58 25.17
N GLU A 44 -6.41 1.48 25.59
CA GLU A 44 -7.83 1.20 25.81
C GLU A 44 -8.56 0.79 24.53
N ASP A 45 -8.25 1.42 23.38
CA ASP A 45 -8.88 1.13 22.09
C ASP A 45 -8.46 -0.26 21.58
N VAL A 46 -7.20 -0.64 21.81
CA VAL A 46 -6.68 -1.98 21.48
C VAL A 46 -7.37 -3.02 22.36
N ILE A 47 -7.48 -2.78 23.66
CA ILE A 47 -8.17 -3.67 24.61
C ILE A 47 -9.64 -3.83 24.22
N GLU A 48 -10.35 -2.73 23.96
CA GLU A 48 -11.75 -2.76 23.53
C GLU A 48 -11.91 -3.55 22.23
N THR A 49 -11.01 -3.35 21.28
CA THR A 49 -10.98 -4.09 20.01
C THR A 49 -10.80 -5.58 20.22
N MET A 50 -9.86 -5.99 21.06
CA MET A 50 -9.71 -7.40 21.43
C MET A 50 -11.00 -7.97 22.04
N CYS A 51 -11.65 -7.21 22.92
CA CYS A 51 -12.87 -7.63 23.61
C CYS A 51 -14.05 -7.86 22.67
N TYR A 52 -14.41 -6.89 21.83
CA TYR A 52 -15.59 -7.03 20.98
C TYR A 52 -15.33 -8.01 19.83
N SER A 53 -14.09 -8.11 19.34
CA SER A 53 -13.75 -9.00 18.22
C SER A 53 -13.87 -10.48 18.58
N VAL A 54 -14.04 -10.85 19.86
CA VAL A 54 -14.42 -12.22 20.29
C VAL A 54 -15.71 -12.67 19.63
N LEU A 55 -16.63 -11.74 19.36
CA LEU A 55 -17.89 -12.02 18.66
C LEU A 55 -17.66 -12.56 17.24
N LEU A 56 -16.46 -12.37 16.67
CA LEU A 56 -16.08 -12.89 15.36
C LEU A 56 -15.64 -14.36 15.38
N ASN A 57 -15.46 -14.99 16.55
CA ASN A 57 -14.98 -16.37 16.63
C ASN A 57 -15.88 -17.35 15.86
N THR A 58 -17.21 -17.24 16.03
CA THR A 58 -18.17 -18.09 15.31
C THR A 58 -18.24 -17.73 13.82
N PRO A 59 -18.44 -16.45 13.42
CA PRO A 59 -18.41 -16.07 12.01
C PRO A 59 -17.14 -16.48 11.26
N LEU A 60 -15.96 -16.38 11.88
CA LEU A 60 -14.70 -16.79 11.26
C LEU A 60 -14.63 -18.31 11.07
N ARG A 61 -15.12 -19.10 12.03
CA ARG A 61 -15.19 -20.55 11.87
C ARG A 61 -16.13 -20.94 10.74
N ASP A 62 -17.32 -20.38 10.71
CA ASP A 62 -18.32 -20.67 9.67
C ASP A 62 -17.79 -20.26 8.29
N LEU A 63 -17.14 -19.09 8.18
CA LEU A 63 -16.49 -18.64 6.94
C LEU A 63 -15.35 -19.57 6.51
N TYR A 64 -14.57 -20.11 7.45
CA TYR A 64 -13.52 -21.07 7.15
C TYR A 64 -14.06 -22.40 6.62
N GLU A 65 -15.18 -22.88 7.14
CA GLU A 65 -15.84 -24.09 6.62
C GLU A 65 -16.21 -23.94 5.14
N GLU A 66 -16.62 -22.75 4.71
CA GLU A 66 -16.88 -22.43 3.30
C GLU A 66 -15.57 -22.24 2.52
N ALA A 67 -14.64 -21.43 3.03
CA ALA A 67 -13.40 -21.07 2.36
C ALA A 67 -12.46 -22.28 2.15
N SER A 68 -12.44 -23.21 3.10
CA SER A 68 -11.65 -24.44 3.01
C SER A 68 -12.08 -25.36 1.87
N GLN A 69 -13.36 -25.31 1.46
CA GLN A 69 -13.87 -26.08 0.32
C GLN A 69 -13.33 -25.59 -1.02
N VAL A 70 -12.96 -24.30 -1.10
CA VAL A 70 -12.34 -23.67 -2.29
C VAL A 70 -10.82 -23.57 -2.19
N GLY A 71 -10.20 -24.23 -1.21
CA GLY A 71 -8.75 -24.36 -1.07
C GLY A 71 -8.07 -23.30 -0.20
N SER A 72 -8.82 -22.43 0.48
CA SER A 72 -8.25 -21.47 1.42
C SER A 72 -7.82 -22.15 2.72
N ASN A 73 -6.61 -21.85 3.16
CA ASN A 73 -6.02 -22.49 4.35
C ASN A 73 -6.24 -21.70 5.65
N ALA A 74 -6.79 -20.49 5.58
CA ALA A 74 -7.13 -19.65 6.71
C ALA A 74 -8.11 -18.53 6.32
N VAL A 75 -8.74 -17.95 7.33
CA VAL A 75 -9.52 -16.71 7.26
C VAL A 75 -9.11 -15.81 8.41
N TYR A 76 -9.23 -14.50 8.24
CA TYR A 76 -8.67 -13.56 9.19
C TYR A 76 -9.40 -12.23 9.21
N PHE A 77 -9.22 -11.51 10.31
CA PHE A 77 -9.73 -10.16 10.54
C PHE A 77 -8.58 -9.30 11.07
N GLY A 78 -8.37 -8.12 10.49
CA GLY A 78 -7.46 -7.12 11.03
C GLY A 78 -8.25 -5.87 11.38
N ALA A 79 -7.93 -5.29 12.53
CA ALA A 79 -8.50 -4.02 12.98
C ALA A 79 -7.53 -2.86 12.78
N TRP A 80 -8.08 -1.64 12.78
CA TRP A 80 -7.32 -0.39 12.67
C TRP A 80 -6.39 -0.15 13.87
N THR A 81 -6.68 -0.77 15.02
CA THR A 81 -5.83 -0.77 16.22
C THR A 81 -4.64 -1.72 16.11
N GLY A 82 -4.55 -2.55 15.05
CA GLY A 82 -3.49 -3.54 14.86
C GLY A 82 -3.84 -4.94 15.38
N VAL A 83 -4.98 -5.10 16.06
CA VAL A 83 -5.49 -6.41 16.50
C VAL A 83 -5.76 -7.30 15.29
N PHE A 84 -5.13 -8.47 15.24
CA PHE A 84 -5.27 -9.41 14.15
C PHE A 84 -5.82 -10.77 14.64
N ARG A 85 -6.99 -11.19 14.17
CA ARG A 85 -7.55 -12.53 14.42
C ARG A 85 -7.30 -13.43 13.24
N TYR A 86 -6.77 -14.62 13.49
CA TYR A 86 -6.41 -15.61 12.48
C TYR A 86 -7.05 -16.96 12.82
N PHE A 87 -7.79 -17.54 11.87
CA PHE A 87 -8.47 -18.82 12.01
C PHE A 87 -8.10 -19.79 10.85
N PRO A 88 -7.86 -21.09 11.10
CA PRO A 88 -7.77 -21.74 12.41
C PRO A 88 -6.63 -21.15 13.24
N GLY A 89 -6.74 -21.18 14.56
CA GLY A 89 -5.72 -20.65 15.46
C GLY A 89 -4.40 -21.37 15.27
N ILE A 90 -3.29 -20.62 15.20
CA ILE A 90 -1.94 -21.19 15.06
C ILE A 90 -0.99 -20.45 15.98
N ALA A 91 -0.30 -21.18 16.86
CA ALA A 91 0.77 -20.64 17.68
C ALA A 91 1.91 -20.11 16.81
N GLN A 92 2.47 -18.97 17.16
CA GLN A 92 3.60 -18.37 16.44
C GLN A 92 4.91 -18.66 17.16
N GLU A 93 5.96 -18.91 16.39
CA GLU A 93 7.34 -18.99 16.90
C GLU A 93 7.87 -17.59 17.27
N SER A 94 7.47 -16.57 16.51
CA SER A 94 7.84 -15.17 16.74
C SER A 94 6.60 -14.28 16.74
N CYS A 95 6.29 -13.72 17.91
CA CYS A 95 5.20 -12.76 18.10
C CYS A 95 5.65 -11.32 17.81
N GLY A 96 4.70 -10.40 17.65
CA GLY A 96 5.00 -8.96 17.46
C GLY A 96 5.43 -8.55 16.04
N THR A 97 5.82 -9.51 15.20
CA THR A 97 6.36 -9.24 13.85
C THR A 97 5.29 -8.95 12.79
N TYR A 98 4.04 -9.31 13.07
CA TYR A 98 2.95 -9.16 12.11
C TYR A 98 2.02 -8.00 12.47
N ASP A 99 2.16 -6.88 11.77
CA ASP A 99 1.16 -5.80 11.78
C ASP A 99 0.20 -5.96 10.59
N PRO A 100 -1.12 -6.12 10.78
CA PRO A 100 -2.07 -6.21 9.67
C PRO A 100 -2.21 -4.89 8.90
N ARG A 101 -2.01 -3.73 9.55
CA ARG A 101 -2.38 -2.40 9.00
C ARG A 101 -1.52 -1.99 7.81
N ILE A 102 -0.31 -2.52 7.72
CA ILE A 102 0.65 -2.26 6.65
C ILE A 102 0.62 -3.36 5.58
N ARG A 103 -0.30 -4.32 5.66
CA ARG A 103 -0.35 -5.44 4.71
C ARG A 103 -1.12 -5.04 3.46
N PRO A 104 -0.66 -5.47 2.26
CA PRO A 104 -1.35 -5.19 1.01
C PRO A 104 -2.86 -5.43 1.06
N TRP A 105 -3.29 -6.57 1.62
CA TRP A 105 -4.72 -6.92 1.73
C TRP A 105 -5.50 -5.97 2.64
N TYR A 106 -4.90 -5.51 3.74
CA TYR A 106 -5.56 -4.63 4.70
C TYR A 106 -5.68 -3.24 4.10
N VAL A 107 -4.56 -2.74 3.56
CA VAL A 107 -4.47 -1.45 2.92
C VAL A 107 -5.45 -1.36 1.75
N ALA A 108 -5.50 -2.38 0.89
CA ALA A 108 -6.44 -2.45 -0.23
C ALA A 108 -7.91 -2.51 0.22
N ALA A 109 -8.21 -3.05 1.40
CA ALA A 109 -9.57 -3.12 1.94
C ALA A 109 -9.96 -1.86 2.73
N SER A 110 -9.01 -1.22 3.42
CA SER A 110 -9.23 -0.05 4.28
C SER A 110 -9.28 1.24 3.49
N SER A 111 -8.63 1.27 2.35
CA SER A 111 -8.61 2.40 1.44
C SER A 111 -9.31 1.96 0.16
N GLY A 112 -10.41 2.64 -0.19
CA GLY A 112 -11.26 2.24 -1.32
C GLY A 112 -10.51 2.22 -2.66
N PRO A 113 -11.24 1.97 -3.76
CA PRO A 113 -10.67 1.99 -5.12
C PRO A 113 -9.80 3.22 -5.38
N LYS A 114 -8.64 3.03 -6.01
CA LYS A 114 -7.68 4.12 -6.27
C LYS A 114 -7.21 4.16 -7.71
N ASP A 115 -6.88 5.35 -8.17
CA ASP A 115 -6.26 5.66 -9.45
C ASP A 115 -4.82 6.08 -9.21
N VAL A 116 -3.87 5.18 -9.48
CA VAL A 116 -2.45 5.37 -9.16
C VAL A 116 -1.63 5.55 -10.44
N VAL A 117 -0.85 6.63 -10.53
CA VAL A 117 0.18 6.75 -11.57
C VAL A 117 1.55 6.74 -10.90
N ILE A 118 2.37 5.75 -11.25
CA ILE A 118 3.75 5.66 -10.80
C ILE A 118 4.62 6.33 -11.86
N VAL A 119 5.36 7.35 -11.46
CA VAL A 119 6.21 8.16 -12.34
C VAL A 119 7.67 7.87 -11.96
N LEU A 120 8.38 7.20 -12.86
CA LEU A 120 9.69 6.63 -12.60
C LEU A 120 10.76 7.32 -13.46
N ASP A 121 11.74 7.91 -12.79
CA ASP A 121 12.90 8.53 -13.43
C ASP A 121 13.84 7.46 -13.98
N VAL A 122 14.10 7.53 -15.29
CA VAL A 122 15.07 6.66 -16.00
C VAL A 122 16.21 7.47 -16.59
N SER A 123 16.42 8.71 -16.13
CA SER A 123 17.52 9.58 -16.57
C SER A 123 18.89 8.99 -16.21
N GLY A 124 19.95 9.53 -16.81
CA GLY A 124 21.29 8.98 -16.68
C GLY A 124 21.83 8.95 -15.25
N SER A 125 21.37 9.83 -14.35
CA SER A 125 21.78 9.81 -12.94
C SER A 125 21.28 8.59 -12.18
N MET A 126 20.18 7.97 -12.64
CA MET A 126 19.61 6.76 -12.07
C MET A 126 20.45 5.50 -12.35
N SER A 127 21.40 5.58 -13.29
CA SER A 127 22.37 4.50 -13.56
C SER A 127 23.42 4.30 -12.46
N GLN A 128 23.55 5.26 -11.55
CA GLN A 128 24.56 5.25 -10.50
C GLN A 128 24.01 4.64 -9.21
N TYR A 129 24.88 3.98 -8.46
CA TYR A 129 24.63 3.52 -7.08
C TYR A 129 23.38 2.64 -6.89
N GLY A 130 22.89 1.96 -7.94
CA GLY A 130 21.70 1.11 -7.86
C GLY A 130 20.38 1.88 -7.69
N ARG A 131 20.36 3.19 -7.95
CA ARG A 131 19.16 4.04 -7.77
C ARG A 131 17.96 3.58 -8.60
N LEU A 132 18.19 3.20 -9.86
CA LEU A 132 17.14 2.64 -10.70
C LEU A 132 16.57 1.34 -10.12
N ASP A 133 17.42 0.47 -9.56
CA ASP A 133 16.98 -0.79 -8.98
C ASP A 133 16.12 -0.56 -7.73
N LEU A 134 16.51 0.40 -6.87
CA LEU A 134 15.68 0.83 -5.74
C LEU A 134 14.34 1.42 -6.19
N ALA A 135 14.33 2.25 -7.24
CA ALA A 135 13.09 2.81 -7.79
C ALA A 135 12.17 1.72 -8.38
N LYS A 136 12.74 0.69 -9.02
CA LYS A 136 11.98 -0.48 -9.51
C LYS A 136 11.36 -1.27 -8.36
N GLU A 137 12.12 -1.53 -7.30
CA GLU A 137 11.63 -2.23 -6.11
C GLU A 137 10.50 -1.44 -5.43
N ALA A 138 10.60 -0.12 -5.36
CA ALA A 138 9.54 0.76 -4.85
C ALA A 138 8.28 0.71 -5.72
N ALA A 139 8.45 0.80 -7.04
CA ALA A 139 7.33 0.70 -7.97
C ALA A 139 6.64 -0.66 -7.88
N GLU A 140 7.39 -1.77 -7.86
CA GLU A 140 6.84 -3.11 -7.67
C GLU A 140 6.07 -3.23 -6.34
N THR A 141 6.64 -2.69 -5.27
CA THR A 141 6.03 -2.68 -3.94
C THR A 141 4.68 -1.95 -3.96
N VAL A 142 4.57 -0.81 -4.64
CA VAL A 142 3.30 -0.10 -4.83
C VAL A 142 2.31 -0.91 -5.66
N ILE A 143 2.74 -1.43 -6.83
CA ILE A 143 1.91 -2.22 -7.75
C ILE A 143 1.28 -3.43 -7.03
N ASN A 144 2.08 -4.13 -6.23
CA ASN A 144 1.64 -5.31 -5.48
C ASN A 144 0.65 -5.01 -4.33
N THR A 145 0.38 -3.74 -4.03
CA THR A 145 -0.58 -3.34 -2.99
C THR A 145 -1.94 -2.93 -3.52
N LEU A 146 -2.09 -2.90 -4.84
CA LEU A 146 -3.34 -2.52 -5.48
C LEU A 146 -4.29 -3.72 -5.54
N GLY A 147 -5.53 -3.50 -5.10
CA GLY A 147 -6.62 -4.46 -5.28
C GLY A 147 -7.27 -4.33 -6.66
N ALA A 148 -8.06 -5.34 -7.06
CA ALA A 148 -8.68 -5.43 -8.40
C ALA A 148 -9.69 -4.31 -8.73
N ASP A 149 -10.14 -3.55 -7.73
CA ASP A 149 -11.00 -2.38 -7.92
C ASP A 149 -10.21 -1.10 -8.21
N SER A 150 -8.89 -1.11 -8.06
CA SER A 150 -8.01 0.02 -8.37
C SER A 150 -7.55 0.02 -9.83
N PHE A 151 -7.01 1.15 -10.24
CA PHE A 151 -6.49 1.42 -11.57
C PHE A 151 -5.06 1.94 -11.45
N VAL A 152 -4.21 1.54 -12.38
CA VAL A 152 -2.78 1.86 -12.35
C VAL A 152 -2.22 2.07 -13.73
N ASN A 153 -1.21 2.92 -13.83
CA ASN A 153 -0.27 2.90 -14.94
C ASN A 153 1.10 3.41 -14.48
N VAL A 154 2.13 3.14 -15.28
CA VAL A 154 3.51 3.58 -15.02
C VAL A 154 3.93 4.52 -16.14
N VAL A 155 4.43 5.69 -15.78
CA VAL A 155 5.06 6.66 -16.67
C VAL A 155 6.55 6.63 -16.38
N THR A 156 7.37 6.45 -17.40
CA THR A 156 8.83 6.59 -17.29
C THR A 156 9.27 7.89 -17.94
N PHE A 157 10.23 8.59 -17.35
CA PHE A 157 10.73 9.84 -17.92
C PHE A 157 12.24 10.02 -17.84
N SER A 158 12.77 10.74 -18.81
CA SER A 158 14.13 11.26 -18.88
C SER A 158 14.04 12.70 -19.42
N GLU A 159 14.56 12.98 -20.62
CA GLU A 159 14.27 14.22 -21.36
C GLU A 159 12.83 14.26 -21.90
N THR A 160 12.29 13.07 -22.19
CA THR A 160 10.90 12.85 -22.62
C THR A 160 10.21 11.90 -21.66
N ALA A 161 8.88 11.94 -21.60
CA ALA A 161 8.08 11.03 -20.81
C ALA A 161 7.24 10.11 -21.71
N ARG A 162 7.03 8.87 -21.26
CA ARG A 162 6.21 7.88 -21.97
C ARG A 162 5.48 6.96 -21.00
N VAL A 163 4.31 6.50 -21.42
CA VAL A 163 3.59 5.42 -20.74
C VAL A 163 4.32 4.10 -20.97
N LEU A 164 4.52 3.32 -19.91
CA LEU A 164 5.26 2.07 -19.97
C LEU A 164 4.48 1.00 -20.76
N LEU A 165 3.18 0.92 -20.52
CA LEU A 165 2.25 0.14 -21.34
C LEU A 165 2.05 0.86 -22.69
N THR A 166 2.78 0.41 -23.70
CA THR A 166 2.95 1.11 -25.00
C THR A 166 1.64 1.34 -25.78
N ASN A 167 0.57 0.60 -25.45
CA ASN A 167 -0.74 0.74 -26.10
C ASN A 167 -1.81 1.36 -25.20
N SER A 168 -1.45 1.84 -24.01
CA SER A 168 -2.42 2.45 -23.10
C SER A 168 -2.29 3.98 -23.08
N THR A 169 -3.40 4.66 -23.30
CA THR A 169 -3.54 6.11 -23.11
C THR A 169 -4.30 6.46 -21.83
N THR A 170 -4.74 5.45 -21.09
CA THR A 170 -5.50 5.56 -19.83
C THR A 170 -4.87 4.69 -18.76
N LEU A 171 -5.40 4.74 -17.54
CA LEU A 171 -5.10 3.74 -16.52
C LEU A 171 -5.71 2.40 -16.93
N VAL A 172 -5.09 1.33 -16.44
CA VAL A 172 -5.61 -0.03 -16.59
C VAL A 172 -6.05 -0.54 -15.24
N ARG A 173 -7.09 -1.38 -15.22
CA ARG A 173 -7.53 -2.03 -13.98
C ARG A 173 -6.40 -2.89 -13.41
N ALA A 174 -6.22 -2.87 -12.10
CA ALA A 174 -5.22 -3.64 -11.35
C ALA A 174 -5.60 -5.13 -11.25
N THR A 175 -5.83 -5.80 -12.38
CA THR A 175 -5.99 -7.26 -12.45
C THR A 175 -4.65 -7.96 -12.30
N GLU A 176 -4.65 -9.21 -11.84
CA GLU A 176 -3.42 -10.00 -11.67
C GLU A 176 -2.56 -10.04 -12.95
N ASP A 177 -3.20 -10.18 -14.11
CA ASP A 177 -2.51 -10.14 -15.42
C ASP A 177 -1.85 -8.78 -15.70
N ASN A 178 -2.58 -7.67 -15.51
CA ASN A 178 -2.05 -6.33 -15.77
C ASN A 178 -0.94 -5.94 -14.78
N LEU A 179 -1.11 -6.33 -13.50
CA LEU A 179 -0.08 -6.12 -12.48
C LEU A 179 1.18 -6.94 -12.80
N GLY A 180 1.02 -8.21 -13.18
CA GLY A 180 2.14 -9.06 -13.61
C GLY A 180 2.89 -8.51 -14.81
N GLU A 181 2.18 -7.98 -15.81
CA GLU A 181 2.80 -7.31 -16.97
C GLU A 181 3.54 -6.04 -16.54
N LEU A 182 2.92 -5.18 -15.73
CA LEU A 182 3.54 -3.95 -15.23
C LEU A 182 4.80 -4.22 -14.41
N VAL A 183 4.77 -5.18 -13.48
CA VAL A 183 5.96 -5.57 -12.71
C VAL A 183 7.06 -6.06 -13.65
N SER A 184 6.73 -6.91 -14.63
CA SER A 184 7.72 -7.38 -15.60
C SER A 184 8.32 -6.25 -16.43
N LEU A 185 7.51 -5.28 -16.87
CA LEU A 185 8.00 -4.13 -17.63
C LEU A 185 8.89 -3.23 -16.77
N VAL A 186 8.50 -2.97 -15.52
CA VAL A 186 9.29 -2.17 -14.56
C VAL A 186 10.64 -2.82 -14.31
N GLN A 187 10.67 -4.13 -14.04
CA GLN A 187 11.93 -4.83 -13.75
C GLN A 187 12.89 -4.85 -14.95
N ASN A 188 12.35 -4.88 -16.17
CA ASN A 188 13.12 -4.81 -17.42
C ASN A 188 13.51 -3.39 -17.86
N LEU A 189 13.18 -2.34 -17.08
CA LEU A 189 13.60 -0.98 -17.43
C LEU A 189 15.12 -0.84 -17.43
N GLU A 190 15.63 -0.10 -18.39
CA GLU A 190 17.02 0.35 -18.43
C GLU A 190 17.02 1.88 -18.41
N PHE A 191 18.10 2.46 -17.88
CA PHE A 191 18.31 3.90 -17.93
C PHE A 191 18.47 4.36 -19.38
N ASP A 192 17.95 5.56 -19.67
CA ASP A 192 17.98 6.14 -21.00
C ASP A 192 19.38 6.69 -21.31
N LEU A 193 20.17 5.88 -22.02
CA LEU A 193 21.51 6.25 -22.49
C LEU A 193 21.49 7.30 -23.59
N ALA A 194 20.38 7.47 -24.30
CA ALA A 194 20.25 8.41 -25.42
C ALA A 194 19.81 9.79 -24.95
N ASN A 195 18.95 9.85 -23.93
CA ASN A 195 18.41 11.09 -23.37
C ASN A 195 18.77 11.19 -21.88
N VAL A 196 19.93 11.78 -21.60
CA VAL A 196 20.50 11.89 -20.24
C VAL A 196 19.83 13.01 -19.40
N GLY A 197 18.86 13.72 -19.98
CA GLY A 197 18.12 14.78 -19.32
C GLY A 197 17.11 14.27 -18.30
N THR A 198 16.65 15.18 -17.46
CA THR A 198 15.65 14.96 -16.40
C THR A 198 14.63 16.09 -16.49
N ASN A 199 13.47 15.78 -17.07
CA ASN A 199 12.40 16.71 -17.39
C ASN A 199 11.12 16.36 -16.63
N PHE A 200 10.98 16.95 -15.43
CA PHE A 200 9.79 16.76 -14.59
C PHE A 200 8.53 17.30 -15.26
N GLY A 201 8.64 18.38 -16.05
CA GLY A 201 7.50 18.96 -16.76
C GLY A 201 6.83 17.97 -17.70
N ALA A 202 7.63 17.30 -18.55
CA ALA A 202 7.12 16.26 -19.45
C ALA A 202 6.51 15.06 -18.67
N ALA A 203 7.12 14.70 -17.55
CA ALA A 203 6.63 13.62 -16.70
C ALA A 203 5.24 13.92 -16.12
N PHE A 204 5.06 15.11 -15.53
CA PHE A 204 3.77 15.52 -14.97
C PHE A 204 2.72 15.79 -16.04
N GLU A 205 3.09 16.39 -17.18
CA GLU A 205 2.17 16.57 -18.32
C GLU A 205 1.60 15.23 -18.78
N THR A 206 2.47 14.24 -19.03
CA THR A 206 2.05 12.88 -19.43
C THR A 206 1.19 12.21 -18.34
N THR A 207 1.53 12.42 -17.07
CA THR A 207 0.79 11.87 -15.93
C THR A 207 -0.63 12.44 -15.89
N PHE A 208 -0.78 13.77 -16.02
CA PHE A 208 -2.07 14.43 -16.00
C PHE A 208 -2.92 14.10 -17.23
N ASP A 209 -2.30 13.97 -18.41
CA ASP A 209 -2.99 13.54 -19.63
C ASP A 209 -3.64 12.15 -19.45
N ILE A 210 -2.93 11.19 -18.86
CA ILE A 210 -3.46 9.85 -18.57
C ILE A 210 -4.61 9.95 -17.57
N LEU A 211 -4.44 10.69 -16.48
CA LEU A 211 -5.46 10.83 -15.44
C LEU A 211 -6.73 11.47 -16.01
N GLU A 212 -6.61 12.53 -16.80
CA GLU A 212 -7.75 13.20 -17.43
C GLU A 212 -8.44 12.29 -18.45
N ALA A 213 -7.69 11.61 -19.32
CA ALA A 213 -8.25 10.67 -20.28
C ALA A 213 -9.01 9.53 -19.59
N SER A 214 -8.51 9.05 -18.44
CA SER A 214 -9.08 7.92 -17.70
C SER A 214 -10.39 8.23 -16.99
N ARG A 215 -10.58 9.48 -16.55
CA ARG A 215 -11.82 9.93 -15.85
C ARG A 215 -13.07 9.89 -16.73
N THR A 216 -12.90 9.68 -18.03
CA THR A 216 -14.01 9.64 -18.99
C THR A 216 -14.82 8.34 -18.94
N SER A 217 -14.34 7.29 -18.25
CA SER A 217 -15.01 5.99 -18.15
C SER A 217 -14.73 5.29 -16.82
N GLU A 218 -15.75 4.61 -16.28
CA GLU A 218 -15.62 3.72 -15.11
C GLU A 218 -14.82 2.43 -15.42
N GLU A 219 -14.56 2.17 -16.71
CA GLU A 219 -13.68 1.07 -17.14
C GLU A 219 -12.19 1.40 -17.01
N THR A 220 -11.86 2.68 -16.83
CA THR A 220 -10.48 3.19 -16.83
C THR A 220 -10.14 4.01 -15.59
N SER A 221 -11.10 4.27 -14.71
CA SER A 221 -10.89 5.05 -13.48
C SER A 221 -11.92 4.63 -12.44
N SER A 222 -11.49 4.64 -11.18
CA SER A 222 -12.37 4.50 -10.03
C SER A 222 -13.16 5.78 -9.74
N ASN A 223 -12.68 6.94 -10.23
CA ASN A 223 -13.16 8.28 -9.89
C ASN A 223 -13.19 8.57 -8.38
N CYS A 224 -12.45 7.80 -7.58
CA CYS A 224 -12.37 7.96 -6.14
C CYS A 224 -11.08 8.68 -5.76
N GLN A 225 -10.08 7.94 -5.26
CA GLN A 225 -8.83 8.53 -4.80
C GLN A 225 -7.79 8.48 -5.92
N THR A 226 -7.18 9.61 -6.25
CA THR A 226 -6.04 9.67 -7.17
C THR A 226 -4.74 9.83 -6.39
N ALA A 227 -3.71 9.05 -6.72
CA ALA A 227 -2.38 9.18 -6.15
C ALA A 227 -1.30 9.16 -7.25
N ILE A 228 -0.32 10.05 -7.13
CA ILE A 228 0.87 10.07 -8.00
C ILE A 228 2.07 9.69 -7.15
N VAL A 229 2.77 8.61 -7.53
CA VAL A 229 4.00 8.17 -6.85
C VAL A 229 5.18 8.58 -7.73
N PHE A 230 5.94 9.58 -7.29
CA PHE A 230 7.04 10.15 -8.06
C PHE A 230 8.39 9.68 -7.52
N LEU A 231 9.13 8.91 -8.32
CA LEU A 231 10.40 8.26 -7.94
C LEU A 231 11.54 8.83 -8.79
N THR A 232 12.46 9.58 -8.17
CA THR A 232 13.58 10.28 -8.82
C THR A 232 14.75 10.45 -7.86
N ASP A 233 15.94 10.75 -8.37
CA ASP A 233 17.08 11.22 -7.56
C ASP A 233 17.04 12.73 -7.26
N GLY A 234 16.01 13.43 -7.74
CA GLY A 234 15.69 14.81 -7.35
C GLY A 234 16.42 15.91 -8.12
N ASN A 235 17.18 15.57 -9.16
CA ASN A 235 17.94 16.54 -9.97
C ASN A 235 17.27 16.80 -11.32
N THR A 236 16.70 17.97 -11.53
CA THR A 236 16.27 18.41 -12.87
C THR A 236 17.41 19.09 -13.61
N ASN A 237 17.51 18.85 -14.91
CA ASN A 237 18.50 19.53 -15.76
C ASN A 237 17.92 20.00 -17.12
N VAL A 238 16.65 19.71 -17.41
CA VAL A 238 15.92 20.14 -18.61
C VAL A 238 14.51 20.62 -18.25
N GLY A 239 14.10 21.81 -18.72
CA GLY A 239 12.78 22.38 -18.40
C GLY A 239 12.72 23.01 -16.99
N LEU A 240 11.72 23.87 -16.76
CA LEU A 240 11.51 24.76 -15.59
C LEU A 240 12.81 25.09 -14.82
N SER A 241 13.49 26.11 -15.33
CA SER A 241 14.69 26.79 -14.81
C SER A 241 15.04 26.53 -13.34
N THR A 242 16.17 25.86 -13.14
CA THR A 242 17.33 26.17 -12.26
C THR A 242 17.19 26.82 -10.88
N ASP A 243 15.99 27.07 -10.35
CA ASP A 243 15.77 27.50 -8.97
C ASP A 243 14.57 26.73 -8.40
N GLU A 244 14.87 25.63 -7.70
CA GLU A 244 14.13 25.14 -6.52
C GLU A 244 12.78 24.40 -6.70
N VAL A 245 12.42 23.86 -7.87
CA VAL A 245 11.38 22.81 -7.92
C VAL A 245 12.00 21.45 -7.62
N THR A 246 12.28 21.22 -6.34
CA THR A 246 12.68 19.91 -5.83
C THR A 246 11.44 19.04 -5.63
N SER A 247 11.57 17.71 -5.66
CA SER A 247 10.47 16.79 -5.32
C SER A 247 9.86 17.11 -3.95
N LYS A 248 10.67 17.65 -3.03
CA LYS A 248 10.24 18.15 -1.72
C LYS A 248 9.30 19.35 -1.83
N GLN A 249 9.61 20.34 -2.68
CA GLN A 249 8.76 21.51 -2.88
C GLN A 249 7.41 21.12 -3.48
N ILE A 250 7.42 20.21 -4.47
CA ILE A 250 6.19 19.68 -5.08
C ILE A 250 5.32 19.00 -4.02
N ALA A 251 5.91 18.16 -3.17
CA ALA A 251 5.18 17.51 -2.09
C ALA A 251 4.58 18.53 -1.11
N CYS A 252 5.36 19.54 -0.69
CA CYS A 252 4.85 20.59 0.20
C CYS A 252 3.68 21.38 -0.42
N ASP A 253 3.78 21.76 -1.69
CA ASP A 253 2.76 22.59 -2.35
C ASP A 253 1.48 21.81 -2.67
N THR A 254 1.57 20.49 -2.79
CA THR A 254 0.44 19.60 -3.10
C THR A 254 -0.15 18.91 -1.87
N GLY A 255 0.40 19.17 -0.67
CA GLY A 255 0.02 18.44 0.56
C GLY A 255 0.40 16.95 0.52
N GLY A 256 1.37 16.61 -0.32
CA GLY A 256 1.93 15.27 -0.45
C GLY A 256 3.05 14.98 0.56
N ILE A 257 3.65 13.80 0.44
CA ILE A 257 4.77 13.35 1.27
C ILE A 257 6.04 13.31 0.44
N TYR A 258 7.15 13.72 1.06
CA TYR A 258 8.49 13.60 0.52
C TYR A 258 9.35 12.79 1.48
N GLU A 259 10.08 11.81 0.95
CA GLU A 259 11.07 11.04 1.68
C GLU A 259 12.36 10.96 0.84
N HIS A 260 13.50 11.08 1.50
CA HIS A 260 14.81 10.94 0.86
C HIS A 260 15.44 9.60 1.24
N VAL A 261 15.77 8.78 0.25
CA VAL A 261 16.50 7.53 0.42
C VAL A 261 17.97 7.78 0.04
N GLU A 262 18.89 7.54 0.97
CA GLU A 262 20.32 7.64 0.70
C GLU A 262 20.78 6.54 -0.29
N ASP A 263 21.86 6.82 -1.04
CA ASP A 263 22.45 5.83 -1.95
C ASP A 263 22.89 4.57 -1.20
N GLY A 264 22.32 3.42 -1.56
CA GLY A 264 22.54 2.15 -0.85
C GLY A 264 21.80 2.02 0.48
N GLY A 265 20.84 2.90 0.76
CA GLY A 265 19.91 2.80 1.89
C GLY A 265 18.84 1.72 1.68
N ASP A 266 18.03 1.52 2.72
CA ASP A 266 16.92 0.56 2.71
C ASP A 266 15.60 1.27 2.36
N LEU A 267 14.89 0.70 1.38
CA LEU A 267 13.61 1.16 0.90
C LEU A 267 12.46 0.89 1.89
N SER A 268 12.62 -0.08 2.79
CA SER A 268 11.58 -0.52 3.72
C SER A 268 11.03 0.62 4.59
N GLN A 269 11.90 1.50 5.07
CA GLN A 269 11.53 2.64 5.91
C GLN A 269 10.78 3.71 5.11
N ALA A 270 11.21 3.97 3.87
CA ALA A 270 10.55 4.95 2.99
C ALA A 270 9.15 4.48 2.57
N MET A 271 9.01 3.19 2.24
CA MET A 271 7.72 2.60 1.88
C MET A 271 6.75 2.48 3.05
N ALA A 272 7.24 2.41 4.29
CA ALA A 272 6.37 2.45 5.48
C ALA A 272 5.57 3.75 5.57
N PHE A 273 6.16 4.90 5.21
CA PHE A 273 5.45 6.18 5.16
C PHE A 273 4.43 6.24 4.02
N PHE A 274 4.78 5.71 2.85
CA PHE A 274 3.82 5.55 1.76
C PHE A 274 2.62 4.73 2.20
N TYR A 275 2.84 3.57 2.83
CA TYR A 275 1.75 2.74 3.33
C TYR A 275 0.89 3.44 4.36
N ARG A 276 1.51 4.19 5.29
CA ARG A 276 0.77 4.97 6.28
C ARG A 276 -0.13 6.01 5.62
N TYR A 277 0.37 6.77 4.65
CA TYR A 277 -0.44 7.74 3.89
C TYR A 277 -1.54 7.06 3.09
N TYR A 278 -1.19 5.95 2.44
CA TYR A 278 -2.06 5.19 1.57
C TYR A 278 -3.14 4.41 2.34
N SER A 279 -2.89 4.06 3.61
CA SER A 279 -3.82 3.35 4.51
C SER A 279 -4.72 4.27 5.32
N ILE A 280 -4.27 5.49 5.66
CA ILE A 280 -5.05 6.46 6.43
C ILE A 280 -6.25 6.99 5.64
N GLY A 281 -6.28 6.77 4.32
CA GLY A 281 -7.45 7.07 3.51
C GLY A 281 -7.92 8.50 3.69
N LEU A 282 -7.03 9.48 3.50
CA LEU A 282 -7.34 10.92 3.50
C LEU A 282 -8.24 11.43 4.66
N GLY A 283 -8.30 10.74 5.81
CA GLY A 283 -9.12 11.18 6.94
C GLY A 283 -8.55 12.46 7.57
N ASP A 284 -9.43 13.46 7.78
CA ASP A 284 -9.15 14.75 8.42
C ASP A 284 -8.21 14.61 9.63
N ASN A 285 -7.03 15.22 9.54
CA ASN A 285 -6.12 15.40 10.66
C ASN A 285 -5.74 16.89 10.70
N GLU A 286 -5.72 17.50 11.89
CA GLU A 286 -5.51 18.96 12.01
C GLU A 286 -4.11 19.43 11.59
N ASP A 287 -3.17 18.50 11.35
CA ASP A 287 -1.85 18.76 10.78
C ASP A 287 -1.77 18.57 9.25
N PHE A 288 -2.82 18.03 8.61
CA PHE A 288 -2.86 17.72 7.17
C PHE A 288 -4.28 17.95 6.60
N VAL A 289 -4.44 19.01 5.82
CA VAL A 289 -5.70 19.28 5.11
C VAL A 289 -5.75 18.43 3.83
N ALA A 290 -6.56 17.37 3.82
CA ALA A 290 -6.95 16.69 2.61
C ALA A 290 -8.46 16.40 2.64
N VAL A 291 -9.17 16.89 1.63
CA VAL A 291 -10.62 16.72 1.49
C VAL A 291 -10.90 15.29 1.02
N THR A 292 -11.60 14.50 1.83
CA THR A 292 -12.24 13.26 1.39
C THR A 292 -13.58 13.57 0.74
N ASP A 293 -13.70 13.38 -0.57
CA ASP A 293 -15.00 13.06 -1.16
C ASP A 293 -15.21 11.55 -0.99
N ILE A 294 -16.17 11.19 -0.14
CA ILE A 294 -16.63 9.81 0.01
C ILE A 294 -17.22 9.41 -1.34
N CYS A 295 -16.61 8.42 -1.98
CA CYS A 295 -17.09 7.86 -3.23
C CYS A 295 -18.43 7.14 -2.99
N GLU A 296 -19.54 7.85 -3.16
CA GLU A 296 -20.87 7.24 -3.11
C GLU A 296 -21.04 6.35 -4.36
N ARG A 297 -20.93 5.02 -4.20
CA ARG A 297 -21.43 4.09 -5.21
C ARG A 297 -22.94 4.29 -5.33
N PRO A 298 -23.50 4.68 -6.48
CA PRO A 298 -24.94 4.73 -6.65
C PRO A 298 -25.48 3.30 -6.58
N GLY A 299 -26.03 2.91 -5.43
CA GLY A 299 -26.71 1.61 -5.24
C GLY A 299 -26.50 0.90 -3.90
N ILE A 300 -25.59 1.35 -3.04
CA ILE A 300 -25.41 0.75 -1.70
C ILE A 300 -25.94 1.73 -0.66
N VAL A 301 -27.20 1.57 -0.29
CA VAL A 301 -27.80 2.28 0.85
C VAL A 301 -27.30 1.58 2.13
N PRO A 302 -26.64 2.28 3.07
CA PRO A 302 -26.36 1.71 4.37
C PRO A 302 -27.69 1.51 5.09
N HIS A 303 -28.03 0.27 5.42
CA HIS A 303 -29.09 0.02 6.40
C HIS A 303 -28.51 0.32 7.78
N ALA A 304 -29.02 1.39 8.38
CA ALA A 304 -28.85 1.73 9.80
C ALA A 304 -29.50 0.68 10.72
#